data_AF-A0A8S9BTE1-F1
#
_entry.id   AF-A0A8S9BTE1-F1
#
_cell.length_a   1.000
_cell.length_b   1.000
_cell.length_c   1.000
_cell.angle_alpha   90.00
_cell.angle_beta   90.00
_cell.angle_gamma   90.00
#
_symmetry.space_group_name_H-M   'P 1'
#
loop_
_entity.id
_entity.type
_entity.pdbx_description
1 polymer ?
#
loop_
_entity_poly.entity_id
_entity_poly.type
_entity_poly.pdbx_seq_one_letter_code
_entity_poly.pdbx_strand_id
1 'polypeptide(L)'
;MFRIPHFRRKWKWPNVLIILMILELAGTVAGLALFGIADPDLFRTRLWTVGANNGFNSSPTEILYAYANHRPIPTIPFVWSQTLTSFNVAISVLSMFILLVKVVMFTLHCWYPLLGTITNGIITALWIVSMYGQMGPDHSDPKHPSNIAWYISKSCKYADATGDHHYCVMAKGTYATTVLMMAIFFLNFLLGIYSLIPTPGERAASKIEVDDMQVKDSPVSSDGRSDKEWEMKAVPKTPYTPRTLAFNTLDRQLPLRAAASEGRWK
;
A
#
# COMPACT_ATOMS: atom_id res chain seq x y z
N MET A 1 2.76 29.34 -0.52
CA MET A 1 3.21 27.94 -0.74
C MET A 1 2.13 27.03 -0.18
N PHE A 2 1.34 26.36 -1.03
CA PHE A 2 0.22 25.51 -0.59
C PHE A 2 0.75 24.35 0.29
N ARG A 3 0.57 24.48 1.60
CA ARG A 3 1.07 23.53 2.60
C ARG A 3 -0.01 22.48 2.81
N ILE A 4 0.01 21.41 2.01
CA ILE A 4 -0.97 20.32 2.14
C ILE A 4 -0.62 19.53 3.42
N PRO A 5 -1.47 19.53 4.46
CA PRO A 5 -1.15 18.97 5.79
C PRO A 5 -0.91 17.45 5.79
N HIS A 6 -1.25 16.76 4.71
CA HIS A 6 -1.11 15.31 4.57
C HIS A 6 0.34 14.84 4.35
N PHE A 7 1.25 15.72 3.88
CA PHE A 7 2.64 15.35 3.58
C PHE A 7 3.59 15.35 4.80
N ARG A 8 3.14 15.74 6.00
CA ARG A 8 3.97 15.68 7.21
C ARG A 8 3.80 14.39 8.02
N ARG A 9 2.89 13.51 7.63
CA ARG A 9 2.55 12.30 8.41
C ARG A 9 3.65 11.25 8.28
N LYS A 10 4.06 10.70 9.42
CA LYS A 10 5.00 9.59 9.52
C LYS A 10 4.25 8.27 9.67
N TRP A 11 4.91 7.16 9.35
CA TRP A 11 4.37 5.82 9.57
C TRP A 11 4.28 5.53 11.06
N LYS A 12 3.11 5.06 11.51
CA LYS A 12 2.90 4.72 12.93
C LYS A 12 3.69 3.48 13.33
N TRP A 13 3.73 2.47 12.46
CA TRP A 13 4.40 1.18 12.71
C TRP A 13 5.46 0.86 11.63
N PRO A 14 6.66 1.45 11.71
CA PRO A 14 7.71 1.25 10.71
C PRO A 14 8.21 -0.20 10.66
N ASN A 15 8.26 -0.91 11.79
CA ASN A 15 8.73 -2.31 11.84
C ASN A 15 7.81 -3.26 11.06
N VAL A 16 6.49 -3.06 11.16
CA VAL A 16 5.50 -3.85 10.41
C VAL A 16 5.65 -3.61 8.91
N LEU A 17 5.91 -2.36 8.51
CA LEU A 17 6.16 -2.01 7.12
C LEU A 17 7.42 -2.71 6.58
N ILE A 18 8.50 -2.78 7.36
CA ILE A 18 9.73 -3.50 6.97
C ILE A 18 9.46 -5.00 6.79
N ILE A 19 8.72 -5.63 7.71
CA ILE A 19 8.35 -7.05 7.59
C ILE A 19 7.51 -7.26 6.33
N LEU A 20 6.53 -6.40 6.07
CA LEU A 20 5.70 -6.47 4.88
C LEU A 20 6.53 -6.27 3.60
N MET A 21 7.54 -5.40 3.58
CA MET A 21 8.45 -5.24 2.43
C MET A 21 9.29 -6.50 2.16
N ILE A 22 9.73 -7.20 3.21
CA ILE A 22 10.47 -8.46 3.05
C ILE A 22 9.54 -9.55 2.48
N LEU A 23 8.30 -9.62 2.97
CA LEU A 23 7.30 -10.54 2.45
C LEU A 23 6.90 -10.19 1.00
N GLU A 24 6.78 -8.90 0.67
CA GLU A 24 6.60 -8.43 -0.71
C GLU A 24 7.74 -8.92 -1.58
N LEU A 25 9.01 -8.77 -1.17
CA LEU A 25 10.16 -9.24 -1.93
C LEU A 25 10.11 -10.74 -2.19
N ALA A 26 9.84 -11.54 -1.15
CA ALA A 26 9.73 -12.99 -1.30
C ALA A 26 8.60 -13.37 -2.27
N GLY A 27 7.46 -12.69 -2.16
CA GLY A 27 6.30 -12.92 -3.02
C GLY A 27 6.50 -12.46 -4.47
N THR A 28 7.16 -11.32 -4.71
CA THR A 28 7.45 -10.84 -6.07
C THR A 28 8.45 -11.75 -6.79
N VAL A 29 9.49 -12.22 -6.09
CA VAL A 29 10.46 -13.17 -6.65
C VAL A 29 9.78 -14.48 -7.01
N ALA A 30 8.94 -15.02 -6.12
CA ALA A 30 8.17 -16.23 -6.38
C ALA A 30 7.20 -16.03 -7.57
N GLY A 31 6.49 -14.90 -7.61
CA GLY A 31 5.58 -14.56 -8.71
C GLY A 31 6.29 -14.45 -10.06
N LEU A 32 7.41 -13.72 -10.11
CA LEU A 32 8.24 -13.59 -11.32
C LEU A 32 8.75 -14.93 -11.83
N ALA A 33 9.24 -15.80 -10.94
CA ALA A 33 9.72 -17.12 -11.32
C ALA A 33 8.58 -17.98 -11.88
N LEU A 34 7.44 -18.03 -11.18
CA LEU A 34 6.31 -18.87 -11.58
C LEU A 34 5.65 -18.37 -12.87
N PHE A 35 5.41 -17.06 -13.01
CA PHE A 35 4.80 -16.49 -14.22
C PHE A 35 5.78 -16.43 -15.38
N GLY A 36 7.07 -16.25 -15.13
CA GLY A 36 8.10 -16.31 -16.16
C GLY A 36 8.24 -17.70 -16.76
N ILE A 37 8.08 -18.76 -15.94
CA ILE A 37 8.03 -20.15 -16.43
C ILE A 37 6.72 -20.43 -17.17
N ALA A 38 5.61 -19.81 -16.75
CA ALA A 38 4.30 -20.01 -17.37
C ALA A 38 4.17 -19.40 -18.77
N ASP A 39 4.84 -18.28 -19.04
CA ASP A 39 4.79 -17.55 -20.30
C ASP A 39 5.66 -18.22 -21.39
N PRO A 40 5.20 -18.32 -22.66
CA PRO A 40 3.91 -17.86 -23.16
C PRO A 40 2.74 -18.82 -22.88
N ASP A 41 2.96 -20.14 -22.91
CA ASP A 41 1.89 -21.13 -22.80
C ASP A 41 2.41 -22.49 -22.30
N LEU A 42 3.11 -22.50 -21.18
CA LEU A 42 3.71 -23.75 -20.68
C LEU A 42 2.64 -24.77 -20.26
N PHE A 43 1.63 -24.32 -19.51
CA PHE A 43 0.61 -25.21 -18.94
C PHE A 43 -0.84 -24.80 -19.26
N ARG A 44 -1.09 -23.61 -19.83
CA ARG A 44 -2.46 -23.10 -20.06
C ARG A 44 -3.22 -23.98 -21.05
N THR A 45 -2.68 -24.21 -22.24
CA THR A 45 -3.34 -25.07 -23.25
C THR A 45 -3.36 -26.55 -22.84
N ARG A 46 -2.33 -27.04 -22.15
CA ARG A 46 -2.29 -28.43 -21.63
C ARG A 46 -3.38 -28.68 -20.61
N LEU A 47 -3.48 -27.83 -19.59
CA LEU A 47 -4.52 -27.93 -18.57
C LEU A 47 -5.91 -27.69 -19.15
N TRP A 48 -6.04 -26.82 -20.15
CA TRP A 48 -7.31 -26.64 -20.86
C TRP A 48 -7.75 -27.95 -21.53
N THR A 49 -6.84 -28.61 -22.25
CA THR A 49 -7.09 -29.91 -22.92
C THR A 49 -7.43 -31.02 -21.93
N VAL A 50 -6.72 -31.11 -20.80
CA VAL A 50 -6.98 -32.10 -19.74
C VAL A 50 -8.38 -31.92 -19.16
N GLY A 51 -8.79 -30.66 -18.90
CA GLY A 51 -10.14 -30.38 -18.46
C GLY A 51 -11.18 -30.82 -19.49
N ALA A 52 -10.92 -30.55 -20.78
CA ALA A 52 -11.86 -30.82 -21.86
C ALA A 52 -12.05 -32.33 -22.06
N ASN A 53 -10.96 -33.10 -21.99
CA ASN A 53 -11.00 -34.56 -22.08
C ASN A 53 -11.81 -35.20 -20.94
N ASN A 54 -11.85 -34.55 -19.77
CA ASN A 54 -12.63 -34.99 -18.62
C ASN A 54 -14.03 -34.34 -18.57
N GLY A 55 -14.39 -33.49 -19.53
CA GLY A 55 -15.68 -32.79 -19.58
C GLY A 55 -15.87 -31.71 -18.52
N PHE A 56 -14.78 -31.13 -18.00
CA PHE A 56 -14.85 -30.13 -16.92
C PHE A 56 -14.91 -28.68 -17.41
N ASN A 57 -14.52 -28.40 -18.66
CA ASN A 57 -14.48 -27.07 -19.25
C ASN A 57 -14.62 -27.19 -20.78
N SER A 58 -14.62 -26.03 -21.47
CA SER A 58 -14.61 -25.97 -22.94
C SER A 58 -13.35 -26.63 -23.52
N SER A 59 -13.37 -26.95 -24.81
CA SER A 59 -12.20 -27.53 -25.49
C SER A 59 -11.39 -26.47 -26.24
N PRO A 60 -10.04 -26.47 -26.16
CA PRO A 60 -9.21 -25.62 -27.02
C PRO A 60 -9.39 -25.96 -28.52
N THR A 61 -9.80 -27.19 -28.85
CA THR A 61 -10.05 -27.63 -30.23
C THR A 61 -11.30 -27.02 -30.84
N GLU A 62 -12.19 -26.42 -30.03
CA GLU A 62 -13.40 -25.76 -30.52
C GLU A 62 -13.07 -24.57 -31.42
N ILE A 63 -11.97 -23.86 -31.13
CA ILE A 63 -11.47 -22.75 -31.96
C ILE A 63 -11.09 -23.27 -33.35
N LEU A 64 -10.31 -24.36 -33.40
CA LEU A 64 -9.87 -24.97 -34.65
C LEU A 64 -11.04 -25.54 -35.44
N TYR A 65 -12.00 -26.16 -34.75
CA TYR A 65 -13.24 -26.66 -35.34
C TYR A 65 -14.09 -25.54 -35.94
N ALA A 66 -14.28 -24.43 -35.21
CA ALA A 66 -15.03 -23.28 -35.69
C ALA A 66 -14.35 -22.64 -36.92
N TYR A 67 -13.02 -22.50 -36.87
CA TYR A 67 -12.23 -21.99 -37.98
C TYR A 67 -12.35 -22.88 -39.24
N ALA A 68 -12.19 -24.19 -39.09
CA ALA A 68 -12.28 -25.14 -40.21
C ALA A 68 -13.69 -25.22 -40.83
N ASN A 69 -14.74 -24.98 -40.05
CA ASN A 69 -16.13 -25.03 -40.51
C ASN A 69 -16.72 -23.65 -40.84
N HIS A 70 -15.89 -22.60 -40.92
CA HIS A 70 -16.33 -21.22 -41.16
C HIS A 70 -17.46 -20.74 -40.22
N ARG A 71 -17.45 -21.22 -38.97
CA ARG A 71 -18.37 -20.79 -37.90
C ARG A 71 -17.77 -19.60 -37.14
N PRO A 72 -18.60 -18.78 -36.47
CA PRO A 72 -18.08 -17.74 -35.58
C PRO A 72 -17.18 -18.37 -34.51
N ILE A 73 -15.99 -17.80 -34.32
CA ILE A 73 -15.02 -18.28 -33.34
C ILE A 73 -15.58 -18.03 -31.93
N PRO A 74 -15.66 -19.06 -31.07
CA PRO A 74 -16.13 -18.89 -29.70
C PRO A 74 -15.21 -17.94 -28.92
N THR A 75 -15.77 -17.16 -28.01
CA THR A 75 -14.99 -16.27 -27.15
C THR A 75 -14.12 -17.10 -26.21
N ILE A 76 -12.82 -16.78 -26.15
CA ILE A 76 -11.88 -17.49 -25.26
C ILE A 76 -12.14 -17.01 -23.82
N PRO A 77 -12.38 -17.92 -22.87
CA PRO A 77 -12.52 -17.57 -21.46
C PRO A 77 -11.28 -16.84 -20.95
N PHE A 78 -11.49 -15.85 -20.07
CA PHE A 78 -10.38 -15.03 -19.56
C PHE A 78 -9.31 -15.88 -18.83
N VAL A 79 -9.71 -16.95 -18.15
CA VAL A 79 -8.81 -17.94 -17.49
C VAL A 79 -7.81 -18.56 -18.47
N TRP A 80 -8.26 -18.87 -19.67
CA TRP A 80 -7.48 -19.55 -20.71
C TRP A 80 -6.88 -18.58 -21.72
N SER A 81 -6.95 -17.27 -21.46
CA SER A 81 -6.46 -16.24 -22.36
C SER A 81 -4.96 -15.98 -22.18
N GLN A 82 -4.25 -15.68 -23.28
CA GLN A 82 -2.88 -15.20 -23.21
C GLN A 82 -2.79 -13.86 -22.47
N THR A 83 -3.84 -13.04 -22.56
CA THR A 83 -3.91 -11.74 -21.89
C THR A 83 -3.76 -11.85 -20.39
N LEU A 84 -4.31 -12.91 -19.76
CA LEU A 84 -4.15 -13.14 -18.33
C LEU A 84 -2.71 -13.50 -17.97
N THR A 85 -2.05 -14.38 -18.74
CA THR A 85 -0.65 -14.75 -18.51
C THR A 85 0.26 -13.53 -18.63
N SER A 86 0.13 -12.75 -19.71
CA SER A 86 0.93 -11.54 -19.90
C SER A 86 0.62 -10.47 -18.85
N PHE A 87 -0.63 -10.34 -18.40
CA PHE A 87 -1.00 -9.47 -17.29
C PHE A 87 -0.30 -9.88 -15.99
N ASN A 88 -0.28 -11.18 -15.66
CA ASN A 88 0.36 -11.71 -14.45
C ASN A 88 1.88 -11.49 -14.43
N VAL A 89 2.54 -11.64 -15.58
CA VAL A 89 3.96 -11.27 -15.73
C VAL A 89 4.14 -9.76 -15.54
N ALA A 90 3.32 -8.94 -16.20
CA ALA A 90 3.42 -7.48 -16.12
C ALA A 90 3.22 -6.94 -14.70
N ILE A 91 2.22 -7.42 -13.96
CA ILE A 91 1.99 -6.99 -12.56
C ILE A 91 3.15 -7.41 -11.66
N SER A 92 3.78 -8.56 -11.93
CA SER A 92 4.91 -9.06 -11.14
C SER A 92 6.15 -8.20 -11.36
N VAL A 93 6.44 -7.83 -12.62
CA VAL A 93 7.51 -6.88 -12.95
C VAL A 93 7.23 -5.50 -12.36
N LEU A 94 6.00 -4.99 -12.50
CA LEU A 94 5.60 -3.69 -11.96
C LEU A 94 5.73 -3.66 -10.42
N SER A 95 5.27 -4.70 -9.74
CA SER A 95 5.37 -4.81 -8.28
C SER A 95 6.82 -4.88 -7.80
N MET A 96 7.71 -5.58 -8.52
CA MET A 96 9.13 -5.60 -8.23
C MET A 96 9.77 -4.21 -8.40
N PHE A 97 9.46 -3.51 -9.50
CA PHE A 97 9.98 -2.16 -9.73
C PHE A 97 9.51 -1.18 -8.64
N ILE A 98 8.24 -1.22 -8.29
CA ILE A 98 7.69 -0.37 -7.23
C ILE A 98 8.31 -0.71 -5.88
N LEU A 99 8.56 -1.99 -5.58
CA LEU A 99 9.25 -2.40 -4.37
C LEU A 99 10.66 -1.80 -4.28
N LEU A 100 11.44 -1.81 -5.37
CA LEU A 100 12.76 -1.17 -5.40
C LEU A 100 12.68 0.33 -5.13
N VAL A 101 11.76 1.04 -5.78
CA VAL A 101 11.52 2.47 -5.55
C VAL A 101 11.09 2.72 -4.09
N LYS A 102 10.19 1.89 -3.56
CA LYS A 102 9.69 1.94 -2.18
C LYS A 102 10.83 1.80 -1.17
N VAL A 103 11.75 0.85 -1.36
CA VAL A 103 12.92 0.64 -0.48
C VAL A 103 13.85 1.85 -0.50
N VAL A 104 14.13 2.43 -1.67
CA VAL A 104 14.95 3.64 -1.78
C VAL A 104 14.28 4.83 -1.09
N MET A 105 12.99 5.06 -1.35
CA MET A 105 12.22 6.14 -0.73
C MET A 105 12.08 5.96 0.79
N PHE A 106 12.00 4.72 1.27
CA PHE A 106 11.96 4.41 2.69
C PHE A 106 13.30 4.73 3.36
N THR A 107 14.42 4.35 2.74
CA THR A 107 15.78 4.68 3.22
C THR A 107 16.04 6.19 3.26
N LEU A 108 15.54 6.93 2.27
CA LEU A 108 15.63 8.40 2.22
C LEU A 108 14.63 9.12 3.13
N HIS A 109 13.80 8.39 3.89
CA HIS A 109 12.73 8.94 4.72
C HIS A 109 11.70 9.82 3.96
N CYS A 110 11.58 9.64 2.64
CA CYS A 110 10.64 10.34 1.76
C CYS A 110 9.35 9.54 1.48
N TRP A 111 9.23 8.33 2.03
CA TRP A 111 8.05 7.48 1.85
C TRP A 111 6.87 7.93 2.72
N TYR A 112 6.03 8.83 2.19
CA TYR A 112 4.84 9.30 2.91
C TYR A 112 3.68 8.29 2.87
N PRO A 113 2.87 8.18 3.95
CA PRO A 113 1.71 7.28 4.00
C PRO A 113 0.69 7.50 2.87
N LEU A 114 0.54 8.74 2.38
CA LEU A 114 -0.36 9.04 1.25
C LEU A 114 0.12 8.41 -0.05
N LEU A 115 1.42 8.51 -0.35
CA LEU A 115 1.99 7.88 -1.54
C LEU A 115 1.92 6.36 -1.43
N GLY A 116 2.20 5.82 -0.24
CA GLY A 116 2.10 4.39 0.02
C GLY A 116 0.68 3.85 -0.14
N THR A 117 -0.34 4.56 0.34
CA THR A 117 -1.74 4.11 0.21
C THR A 117 -2.20 4.07 -1.24
N ILE A 118 -1.93 5.12 -2.02
CA ILE A 118 -2.33 5.18 -3.43
C ILE A 118 -1.67 4.04 -4.22
N THR A 119 -0.35 3.90 -4.08
CA THR A 119 0.42 2.89 -4.80
C THR A 119 -0.01 1.47 -4.42
N ASN A 120 -0.14 1.16 -3.11
CA ASN A 120 -0.60 -0.16 -2.67
C ASN A 120 -2.05 -0.42 -3.07
N GLY A 121 -2.91 0.59 -3.10
CA GLY A 121 -4.30 0.47 -3.55
C GLY A 121 -4.40 0.06 -5.03
N ILE A 122 -3.63 0.71 -5.90
CA ILE A 122 -3.57 0.38 -7.33
C ILE A 122 -3.06 -1.05 -7.53
N ILE A 123 -1.96 -1.42 -6.85
CA ILE A 123 -1.39 -2.77 -6.97
C ILE A 123 -2.35 -3.83 -6.44
N THR A 124 -3.04 -3.56 -5.33
CA THR A 124 -4.05 -4.48 -4.78
C THR A 124 -5.16 -4.73 -5.79
N ALA A 125 -5.67 -3.68 -6.45
CA ALA A 125 -6.69 -3.82 -7.49
C ALA A 125 -6.20 -4.69 -8.67
N LEU A 126 -4.94 -4.53 -9.09
CA LEU A 126 -4.35 -5.35 -10.14
C LEU A 126 -4.24 -6.83 -9.73
N TRP A 127 -3.82 -7.11 -8.49
CA TRP A 127 -3.77 -8.50 -7.98
C TRP A 127 -5.17 -9.12 -7.82
N ILE A 128 -6.19 -8.34 -7.49
CA ILE A 128 -7.59 -8.82 -7.46
C ILE A 128 -8.03 -9.28 -8.86
N VAL A 129 -7.72 -8.48 -9.90
CA VAL A 129 -8.02 -8.87 -11.29
C VAL A 129 -7.28 -10.15 -11.69
N SER A 130 -6.01 -10.28 -11.30
CA SER A 130 -5.21 -11.50 -11.53
C SER A 130 -5.80 -12.73 -10.85
N MET A 131 -6.22 -12.59 -9.59
CA MET A 131 -6.81 -13.65 -8.79
C MET A 131 -8.17 -14.08 -9.38
N TYR A 132 -9.04 -13.11 -9.70
CA TYR A 132 -10.32 -13.35 -10.35
C TYR A 132 -10.13 -14.01 -11.73
N GLY A 133 -9.13 -13.58 -12.49
CA GLY A 133 -8.82 -14.13 -13.79
C GLY A 133 -8.39 -15.59 -13.74
N GLN A 134 -7.59 -15.99 -12.76
CA GLN A 134 -7.16 -17.39 -12.60
C GLN A 134 -8.27 -18.32 -12.12
N MET A 135 -9.15 -17.84 -11.24
CA MET A 135 -10.29 -18.63 -10.75
C MET A 135 -11.56 -18.51 -11.60
N GLY A 136 -11.54 -17.68 -12.63
CA GLY A 136 -12.72 -17.23 -13.34
C GLY A 136 -13.54 -18.37 -13.96
N PRO A 137 -14.78 -18.05 -14.36
CA PRO A 137 -15.64 -19.01 -15.03
C PRO A 137 -15.21 -19.21 -16.49
N ASP A 138 -15.52 -20.40 -17.00
CA ASP A 138 -15.53 -20.73 -18.42
C ASP A 138 -16.93 -21.22 -18.79
N HIS A 139 -17.64 -20.37 -19.54
CA HIS A 139 -18.99 -20.59 -20.06
C HIS A 139 -19.02 -20.64 -21.59
N SER A 140 -17.87 -20.88 -22.24
CA SER A 140 -17.81 -20.84 -23.71
C SER A 140 -18.54 -22.02 -24.35
N ASP A 141 -18.58 -23.18 -23.69
CA ASP A 141 -19.39 -24.34 -24.10
C ASP A 141 -20.62 -24.50 -23.17
N PRO A 142 -21.87 -24.33 -23.68
CA PRO A 142 -23.09 -24.57 -22.90
C PRO A 142 -23.23 -26.01 -22.37
N LYS A 143 -22.54 -26.99 -22.98
CA LYS A 143 -22.59 -28.40 -22.55
C LYS A 143 -21.68 -28.69 -21.36
N HIS A 144 -20.59 -27.92 -21.20
CA HIS A 144 -19.62 -28.09 -20.13
C HIS A 144 -19.31 -26.76 -19.43
N PRO A 145 -20.32 -26.10 -18.82
CA PRO A 145 -20.10 -24.86 -18.12
C PRO A 145 -19.31 -25.10 -16.84
N SER A 146 -18.30 -24.26 -16.59
CA SER A 146 -17.52 -24.31 -15.37
C SER A 146 -17.49 -22.94 -14.70
N ASN A 147 -17.97 -22.88 -13.45
CA ASN A 147 -17.97 -21.63 -12.68
C ASN A 147 -16.58 -21.26 -12.15
N ILE A 148 -15.71 -22.26 -12.00
CA ILE A 148 -14.37 -22.14 -11.43
C ILE A 148 -13.44 -23.02 -12.26
N ALA A 149 -12.24 -22.52 -12.53
CA ALA A 149 -11.20 -23.29 -13.19
C ALA A 149 -11.00 -24.67 -12.53
N TRP A 150 -11.01 -25.75 -13.33
CA TRP A 150 -11.03 -27.12 -12.82
C TRP A 150 -9.81 -27.46 -11.95
N TYR A 151 -8.63 -26.91 -12.28
CA TYR A 151 -7.40 -27.18 -11.53
C TYR A 151 -7.45 -26.56 -10.13
N ILE A 152 -8.36 -25.64 -9.83
CA ILE A 152 -8.58 -25.09 -8.48
C ILE A 152 -9.62 -25.94 -7.73
N SER A 153 -10.72 -26.31 -8.39
CA SER A 153 -11.83 -27.03 -7.74
C SER A 153 -11.60 -28.54 -7.59
N LYS A 154 -10.67 -29.14 -8.37
CA LYS A 154 -10.40 -30.58 -8.40
C LYS A 154 -8.97 -30.94 -8.01
N SER A 155 -8.73 -32.22 -7.77
CA SER A 155 -7.40 -32.78 -7.48
C SER A 155 -6.54 -32.90 -8.74
N CYS A 156 -5.22 -32.75 -8.62
CA CYS A 156 -4.31 -32.90 -9.76
C CYS A 156 -4.19 -34.34 -10.30
N LYS A 157 -4.82 -35.33 -9.65
CA LYS A 157 -4.87 -36.73 -10.11
C LYS A 157 -5.48 -36.90 -11.50
N TYR A 158 -6.39 -36.00 -11.91
CA TYR A 158 -6.98 -36.04 -13.26
C TYR A 158 -5.98 -35.73 -14.38
N ALA A 159 -4.84 -35.13 -14.04
CA ALA A 159 -3.74 -34.86 -14.97
C ALA A 159 -2.66 -35.96 -14.97
N ASP A 160 -2.79 -37.01 -14.14
CA ASP A 160 -1.80 -38.09 -14.08
C ASP A 160 -1.82 -38.92 -15.37
N ALA A 161 -3.00 -39.16 -15.94
CA ALA A 161 -3.18 -39.94 -17.16
C ALA A 161 -2.47 -39.32 -18.39
N THR A 162 -2.29 -37.99 -18.40
CA THR A 162 -1.60 -37.28 -19.48
C THR A 162 -0.15 -36.93 -19.16
N GLY A 163 0.32 -37.22 -17.94
CA GLY A 163 1.65 -36.83 -17.47
C GLY A 163 1.77 -35.35 -17.07
N ASP A 164 0.66 -34.60 -17.02
CA ASP A 164 0.64 -33.16 -16.75
C ASP A 164 0.48 -32.81 -15.26
N HIS A 165 0.72 -33.77 -14.37
CA HIS A 165 0.56 -33.58 -12.91
C HIS A 165 1.36 -32.39 -12.39
N HIS A 166 2.62 -32.28 -12.79
CA HIS A 166 3.52 -31.21 -12.37
C HIS A 166 2.99 -29.82 -12.79
N TYR A 167 2.39 -29.73 -13.98
CA TYR A 167 1.77 -28.50 -14.47
C TYR A 167 0.55 -28.10 -13.66
N CYS A 168 -0.27 -29.07 -13.21
CA CYS A 168 -1.39 -28.78 -12.31
C CYS A 168 -0.91 -28.25 -10.95
N VAL A 169 0.14 -28.85 -10.38
CA VAL A 169 0.72 -28.38 -9.11
C VAL A 169 1.31 -26.98 -9.27
N MET A 170 1.99 -26.71 -10.39
CA MET A 170 2.53 -25.38 -10.69
C MET A 170 1.43 -24.32 -10.84
N ALA A 171 0.33 -24.63 -11.53
CA ALA A 171 -0.82 -23.73 -11.66
C ALA A 171 -1.53 -23.46 -10.32
N LYS A 172 -1.58 -24.45 -9.42
CA LYS A 172 -2.03 -24.23 -8.03
C LYS A 172 -1.06 -23.33 -7.27
N GLY A 173 0.25 -23.54 -7.48
CA GLY A 173 1.30 -22.70 -6.92
C GLY A 173 1.17 -21.24 -7.36
N THR A 174 0.97 -20.99 -8.65
CA THR A 174 0.80 -19.62 -9.18
C THR A 174 -0.42 -18.95 -8.56
N TYR A 175 -1.54 -19.67 -8.47
CA TYR A 175 -2.74 -19.17 -7.82
C TYR A 175 -2.50 -18.87 -6.33
N ALA A 176 -1.86 -19.77 -5.59
CA ALA A 176 -1.53 -19.55 -4.18
C ALA A 176 -0.63 -18.31 -3.99
N THR A 177 0.37 -18.12 -4.84
CA THR A 177 1.22 -16.93 -4.83
C THR A 177 0.40 -15.66 -5.07
N THR A 178 -0.58 -15.67 -5.97
CA THR A 178 -1.42 -14.48 -6.22
C THR A 178 -2.30 -14.11 -5.04
N VAL A 179 -2.85 -15.11 -4.35
CA VAL A 179 -3.65 -14.89 -3.13
C VAL A 179 -2.78 -14.31 -2.02
N LEU A 180 -1.56 -14.84 -1.83
CA LEU A 180 -0.60 -14.31 -0.86
C LEU A 180 -0.20 -12.87 -1.19
N MET A 181 0.10 -12.58 -2.46
CA MET A 181 0.47 -11.23 -2.91
C MET A 181 -0.68 -10.24 -2.73
N MET A 182 -1.90 -10.63 -3.09
CA MET A 182 -3.10 -9.84 -2.85
C MET A 182 -3.25 -9.52 -1.35
N ALA A 183 -3.10 -10.52 -0.47
CA ALA A 183 -3.21 -10.33 0.97
C ALA A 183 -2.12 -9.38 1.52
N ILE A 184 -0.87 -9.54 1.07
CA ILE A 184 0.25 -8.69 1.51
C ILE A 184 0.01 -7.23 1.08
N PHE A 185 -0.35 -6.97 -0.18
CA PHE A 185 -0.62 -5.62 -0.65
C PHE A 185 -1.86 -5.01 0.00
N PHE A 186 -2.88 -5.81 0.27
CA PHE A 186 -4.07 -5.37 1.00
C PHE A 186 -3.73 -4.98 2.44
N LEU A 187 -2.90 -5.74 3.15
CA LEU A 187 -2.42 -5.39 4.49
C LEU A 187 -1.59 -4.09 4.47
N ASN A 188 -0.75 -3.90 3.46
CA ASN A 188 -0.02 -2.63 3.27
C ASN A 188 -0.96 -1.45 3.02
N PHE A 189 -2.02 -1.66 2.23
CA PHE A 189 -3.05 -0.66 1.97
C PHE A 189 -3.78 -0.27 3.26
N LEU A 190 -4.22 -1.24 4.07
CA LEU A 190 -4.84 -1.01 5.37
C LEU A 190 -3.91 -0.28 6.34
N LEU A 191 -2.65 -0.68 6.42
CA LEU A 191 -1.65 -0.02 7.27
C LEU A 191 -1.43 1.44 6.83
N GLY A 192 -1.45 1.69 5.53
CA GLY A 192 -1.39 3.02 4.97
C GLY A 192 -2.61 3.87 5.38
N ILE A 193 -3.83 3.34 5.24
CA ILE A 193 -5.07 4.03 5.66
C ILE A 193 -5.01 4.34 7.16
N TYR A 194 -4.62 3.36 7.97
CA TYR A 194 -4.50 3.53 9.42
C TYR A 194 -3.46 4.59 9.80
N SER A 195 -2.37 4.68 9.04
CA SER A 195 -1.35 5.71 9.21
C SER A 195 -1.82 7.10 8.74
N LEU A 196 -2.81 7.18 7.85
CA LEU A 196 -3.44 8.44 7.47
C LEU A 196 -4.44 8.95 8.53
N ILE A 197 -5.03 8.11 9.36
CA ILE A 197 -5.99 8.56 10.39
C ILE A 197 -5.25 9.38 11.46
N PRO A 198 -5.62 10.66 11.71
CA PRO A 198 -4.93 11.50 12.69
C PRO A 198 -5.08 10.96 14.10
N THR A 199 -3.99 10.91 14.86
CA THR A 199 -4.06 10.60 16.30
C THR A 199 -4.65 11.77 17.08
N PRO A 200 -5.28 11.54 18.25
CA PRO A 200 -5.83 12.63 19.06
C PRO A 200 -4.78 13.68 19.47
N GLY A 201 -3.53 13.27 19.68
CA GLY A 201 -2.40 14.18 19.97
C GLY A 201 -2.01 15.07 18.78
N GLU A 202 -1.98 14.52 17.56
CA GLU A 202 -1.73 15.31 16.35
C GLU A 202 -2.91 16.24 16.03
N ARG A 203 -4.13 15.81 16.35
CA ARG A 203 -5.33 16.66 16.21
C ARG A 203 -5.26 17.85 17.16
N ALA A 204 -4.79 17.65 18.39
CA ALA A 204 -4.55 18.74 19.35
C ALA A 204 -3.44 19.68 18.86
N ALA A 205 -2.30 19.15 18.39
CA ALA A 205 -1.21 19.97 17.85
C ALA A 205 -1.62 20.77 16.60
N SER A 206 -2.44 20.19 15.72
CA SER A 206 -2.97 20.91 14.54
C SER A 206 -3.91 22.05 14.91
N LYS A 207 -4.68 21.91 16.00
CA LYS A 207 -5.52 22.99 16.51
C LYS A 207 -4.68 24.14 17.07
N ILE A 208 -3.61 23.82 17.81
CA ILE A 208 -2.68 24.81 18.36
C ILE A 208 -1.95 25.57 17.22
N GLU A 209 -1.48 24.87 16.18
CA GLU A 209 -0.81 25.51 15.02
C GLU A 209 -1.79 26.43 14.26
N VAL A 210 -3.07 26.04 14.12
CA VAL A 210 -4.09 26.88 13.49
C VAL A 210 -4.43 28.11 14.35
N ASP A 211 -4.55 27.95 15.67
CA ASP A 211 -4.76 29.07 16.59
C ASP A 211 -3.59 30.07 16.53
N ASP A 212 -2.34 29.59 16.56
CA ASP A 212 -1.15 30.45 16.46
C ASP A 212 -1.04 31.17 15.11
N MET A 213 -1.53 30.55 14.02
CA MET A 213 -1.60 31.20 12.70
C MET A 213 -2.75 32.20 12.60
N GLN A 214 -3.92 31.92 13.19
CA GLN A 214 -5.04 32.88 13.24
C GLN A 214 -4.76 34.10 14.13
N VAL A 215 -3.98 33.92 15.20
CA VAL A 215 -3.52 35.02 16.06
C VAL A 215 -2.54 35.95 15.31
N LYS A 216 -1.79 35.44 14.33
CA LYS A 216 -0.86 36.24 13.52
C LYS A 216 -1.51 36.99 12.35
N ASP A 217 -2.63 36.50 11.81
CA ASP A 217 -3.30 37.07 10.63
C ASP A 217 -4.54 37.91 10.95
N SER A 218 -4.84 38.19 12.23
CA SER A 218 -5.93 39.10 12.58
C SER A 218 -5.54 40.55 12.29
N PRO A 219 -6.14 41.24 11.30
CA PRO A 219 -6.00 42.69 11.20
C PRO A 219 -6.76 43.28 12.38
N VAL A 220 -6.17 44.29 13.00
CA VAL A 220 -6.77 45.12 14.06
C VAL A 220 -8.23 45.40 13.72
N SER A 221 -9.16 44.69 14.37
CA SER A 221 -10.57 45.08 14.35
C SER A 221 -10.71 46.16 15.40
N SER A 222 -10.91 47.37 14.91
CA SER A 222 -11.46 48.49 15.65
C SER A 222 -12.85 48.10 16.14
N ASP A 223 -12.96 47.61 17.36
CA ASP A 223 -13.97 48.15 18.26
C ASP A 223 -13.59 47.87 19.71
N GLY A 224 -13.79 48.90 20.52
CA GLY A 224 -13.24 48.99 21.86
C GLY A 224 -13.72 47.87 22.78
N ARG A 225 -12.80 47.51 23.70
CA ARG A 225 -13.04 46.75 24.94
C ARG A 225 -12.90 45.23 24.80
N SER A 226 -11.65 44.77 24.78
CA SER A 226 -11.29 43.55 25.50
C SER A 226 -9.90 43.68 26.12
N ASP A 227 -9.87 43.45 27.43
CA ASP A 227 -8.72 43.61 28.31
C ASP A 227 -7.61 42.63 27.90
N LYS A 228 -6.56 43.16 27.27
CA LYS A 228 -5.26 42.52 27.16
C LYS A 228 -4.24 43.44 27.81
N GLU A 229 -4.25 43.37 29.13
CA GLU A 229 -3.27 43.94 30.05
C GLU A 229 -1.93 43.19 29.85
N TRP A 230 -1.24 43.48 28.76
CA TRP A 230 0.15 43.06 28.59
C TRP A 230 1.02 44.01 29.40
N GLU A 231 1.74 43.44 30.36
CA GLU A 231 2.60 44.12 31.33
C GLU A 231 3.46 45.24 30.72
N MET A 232 2.97 46.47 30.80
CA MET A 232 3.80 47.66 30.70
C MET A 232 4.23 48.04 32.12
N LYS A 233 5.20 47.29 32.66
CA LYS A 233 5.92 47.77 33.84
C LYS A 233 6.59 49.10 33.46
N ALA A 234 6.19 50.17 34.13
CA ALA A 234 6.76 51.49 33.97
C ALA A 234 8.28 51.42 34.12
N VAL A 235 8.99 51.81 33.07
CA VAL A 235 10.45 51.87 33.05
C VAL A 235 10.89 52.91 34.09
N PRO A 236 11.68 52.54 35.12
CA PRO A 236 12.23 53.52 36.05
C PRO A 236 13.25 54.41 35.32
N LYS A 237 13.14 55.73 35.52
CA LYS A 237 14.04 56.75 34.98
C LYS A 237 15.43 56.68 35.64
N THR A 238 16.24 55.70 35.25
CA THR A 238 17.69 55.71 35.53
C THR A 238 18.45 55.23 34.30
N PRO A 239 19.56 55.87 33.93
CA PRO A 239 20.24 55.61 32.66
C PRO A 239 20.82 54.19 32.63
N TYR A 240 20.35 53.39 31.68
CA TYR A 240 20.84 52.05 31.41
C TYR A 240 21.91 52.11 30.32
N THR A 241 23.13 51.64 30.62
CA THR A 241 24.08 51.25 29.58
C THR A 241 23.65 49.89 29.00
N PRO A 242 23.74 49.68 27.68
CA PRO A 242 23.20 48.48 27.05
C PRO A 242 24.02 47.25 27.44
N ARG A 243 23.43 46.36 28.25
CA ARG A 243 23.97 45.02 28.52
C ARG A 243 23.63 44.10 27.34
N THR A 244 24.66 43.46 26.79
CA THR A 244 24.52 42.46 25.74
C THR A 244 23.77 41.23 26.27
N LEU A 245 23.00 40.58 25.38
CA LEU A 245 22.07 39.48 25.66
C LEU A 245 22.69 38.27 26.41
N ALA A 246 24.03 38.19 26.47
CA ALA A 246 24.77 37.14 27.14
C ALA A 246 24.62 37.15 28.68
N PHE A 247 24.29 38.28 29.32
CA PHE A 247 24.16 38.34 30.78
C PHE A 247 22.75 38.02 31.30
N ASN A 248 21.70 38.18 30.48
CA ASN A 248 20.33 37.82 30.88
C ASN A 248 20.12 36.29 30.97
N THR A 249 20.91 35.51 30.24
CA THR A 249 20.85 34.04 30.30
C THR A 249 21.58 33.47 31.52
N LEU A 250 22.56 34.19 32.08
CA LEU A 250 23.33 33.77 33.25
C LEU A 250 22.58 33.98 34.57
N ASP A 251 21.77 35.04 34.71
CA ASP A 251 20.98 35.28 35.94
C ASP A 251 19.86 34.25 36.16
N ARG A 252 19.40 33.58 35.09
CA ARG A 252 18.36 32.53 35.18
C ARG A 252 18.91 31.18 35.67
N GLN A 253 20.23 31.00 35.76
CA GLN A 253 20.86 29.71 36.05
C GLN A 253 21.54 29.59 37.42
N LEU A 254 21.37 30.53 38.35
CA LEU A 254 21.99 30.43 39.69
C LEU A 254 20.95 30.15 40.79
N PRO A 255 20.83 28.89 41.29
CA PRO A 255 19.88 28.53 42.35
C PRO A 255 20.32 28.97 43.76
N LEU A 256 21.39 29.75 43.91
CA LEU A 256 22.01 30.02 45.22
C LEU A 256 21.54 31.32 45.92
N ARG A 257 20.54 32.03 45.39
CA ARG A 257 19.95 33.21 46.07
C ARG A 257 18.55 33.01 46.64
N ALA A 258 17.86 31.92 46.30
CA ALA A 258 16.52 31.64 46.82
C ALA A 258 16.51 31.09 48.26
N ALA A 259 17.67 30.70 48.80
CA ALA A 259 17.77 30.04 50.11
C ALA A 259 18.13 30.99 51.28
N ALA A 260 18.20 32.31 51.07
CA ALA A 260 18.71 33.25 52.08
C ALA A 260 17.61 34.12 52.75
N SER A 261 16.32 33.83 52.57
CA SER A 261 15.25 34.66 53.16
C SER A 261 14.15 33.91 53.91
N GLU A 262 14.40 32.70 54.40
CA GLU A 262 13.43 32.00 55.26
C GLU A 262 13.97 31.84 56.70
N GLY A 263 13.44 32.66 57.60
CA GLY A 263 13.20 32.29 59.00
C GLY A 263 14.38 32.32 59.99
N ARG A 264 14.81 33.52 60.40
CA ARG A 264 15.30 33.74 61.78
C ARG A 264 14.14 34.35 62.55
N TRP A 265 13.46 33.60 63.44
CA TRP A 265 12.89 34.03 64.73
C TRP A 265 12.26 32.82 65.47
N LYS A 266 12.91 32.47 66.59
CA LYS A 266 12.49 31.61 67.74
C LYS A 266 12.06 30.17 67.49
#